data_AF-A0A5A7RSA0-F1
#
_entry.id   AF-A0A5A7RSA0-F1
#
_cell.length_a   1.000
_cell.length_b   1.000
_cell.length_c   1.000
_cell.angle_alpha   90.00
_cell.angle_beta   90.00
_cell.angle_gamma   90.00
#
_symmetry.space_group_name_H-M   'P 1'
#
loop_
_entity.id
_entity.type
_entity.pdbx_description
1 polymer ?
#
loop_
_entity_poly.entity_id
_entity_poly.type
_entity_poly.pdbx_seq_one_letter_code
_entity_poly.pdbx_strand_id
1 'polypeptide(L)'
;MTQCELCGKESPDCRLAIVDGVKMMVCPKCLSYGKEVPRIVPPSVKSAAKKKISTEDIYKKMDKELVPDWNQRIKDARMKKNLTREQLGALVGERTVTIAKIENGDLRPILCPFFCR
;
A
#
# COMPACT_ATOMS: atom_id res chain seq x y z
N MET A 1 29.44 15.38 11.83
CA MET A 1 30.18 15.90 10.67
C MET A 1 30.06 14.85 9.57
N THR A 2 29.90 15.24 8.31
CA THR A 2 29.76 14.27 7.21
C THR A 2 31.04 14.32 6.37
N GLN A 3 31.59 13.15 6.06
CA GLN A 3 32.79 13.05 5.23
C GLN A 3 32.44 13.25 3.75
N CYS A 4 33.28 13.97 3.02
CA CYS A 4 33.17 14.12 1.58
C CYS A 4 33.68 12.87 0.87
N GLU A 5 32.84 12.24 0.05
CA GLU A 5 33.15 11.03 -0.71
C GLU A 5 34.12 11.29 -1.89
N LEU A 6 34.36 12.55 -2.26
CA LEU A 6 35.27 12.94 -3.35
C LEU A 6 36.70 13.27 -2.88
N CYS A 7 36.85 13.90 -1.71
CA CYS A 7 38.15 14.39 -1.23
C CYS A 7 38.50 13.96 0.19
N GLY A 8 37.64 13.16 0.84
CA GLY A 8 37.85 12.65 2.20
C GLY A 8 37.74 13.69 3.32
N LYS A 9 37.55 14.98 3.00
CA LYS A 9 37.45 16.05 3.99
C LYS A 9 36.10 16.03 4.70
N GLU A 10 36.11 16.17 6.01
CA GLU A 10 34.90 16.35 6.81
C GLU A 10 34.41 17.80 6.72
N SER A 11 33.13 17.97 6.42
CA SER A 11 32.49 19.27 6.41
C SER A 11 31.07 19.15 6.99
N PRO A 12 30.60 20.13 7.78
CA PRO A 12 29.21 20.17 8.21
C PRO A 12 28.25 20.40 7.03
N ASP A 13 28.72 21.05 5.97
CA ASP A 13 27.91 21.49 4.82
C ASP A 13 27.98 20.54 3.63
N CYS A 14 28.22 19.25 3.86
CA CYS A 14 28.18 18.26 2.79
C CYS A 14 26.75 18.16 2.21
N ARG A 15 26.65 18.22 0.89
CA ARG A 15 25.39 18.16 0.13
C ARG A 15 25.37 16.92 -0.75
N LEU A 16 24.17 16.46 -1.06
CA LEU A 16 24.00 15.33 -1.97
C LEU A 16 24.15 15.84 -3.41
N ALA A 17 25.09 15.26 -4.14
CA ALA A 17 25.33 15.59 -5.54
C ALA A 17 25.37 14.33 -6.40
N ILE A 18 25.07 14.49 -7.68
CA ILE A 18 25.28 13.46 -8.70
C ILE A 18 26.60 13.78 -9.40
N VAL A 19 27.57 12.87 -9.25
CA VAL A 19 28.88 12.92 -9.90
C VAL A 19 28.96 11.67 -10.79
N ASP A 20 29.16 11.84 -12.10
CA ASP A 20 29.20 10.74 -13.08
C ASP A 20 28.02 9.74 -13.02
N GLY A 21 26.82 10.25 -12.66
CA GLY A 21 25.60 9.45 -12.55
C GLY A 21 25.39 8.75 -11.21
N VAL A 22 26.34 8.85 -10.27
CA VAL A 22 26.25 8.28 -8.93
C VAL A 22 25.92 9.36 -7.91
N LYS A 23 24.99 9.07 -6.99
CA LYS A 23 24.62 9.97 -5.89
C LYS A 23 25.59 9.78 -4.73
N MET A 24 26.28 10.85 -4.33
CA MET A 24 27.25 10.82 -3.23
C MET A 24 27.24 12.14 -2.43
N MET A 25 27.76 12.09 -1.20
CA MET A 25 27.86 13.25 -0.32
C MET A 25 29.17 13.98 -0.58
N VAL A 26 29.09 15.26 -0.95
CA VAL A 26 30.26 16.06 -1.34
C VAL A 26 30.29 17.38 -0.60
N CYS A 27 31.48 17.87 -0.27
CA CYS A 27 31.64 19.19 0.35
C CYS A 27 31.38 20.31 -0.67
N PRO A 28 31.15 21.57 -0.23
CA PRO A 28 30.86 22.69 -1.14
C PRO A 28 31.92 22.91 -2.23
N LYS A 29 33.18 22.58 -1.96
CA LYS A 29 34.28 22.67 -2.95
C LYS A 29 34.19 21.59 -4.03
N CYS A 30 33.74 20.39 -3.67
CA CYS A 30 33.63 19.26 -4.59
C CYS A 30 32.31 19.27 -5.37
N LEU A 31 31.35 20.10 -4.96
CA LEU A 31 30.07 20.26 -5.65
C LEU A 31 30.25 20.72 -7.11
N SER A 32 31.33 21.43 -7.44
CA SER A 32 31.64 21.85 -8.82
C SER A 32 31.84 20.69 -9.80
N TYR A 33 32.17 19.49 -9.31
CA TYR A 33 32.36 18.29 -10.14
C TYR A 33 31.04 17.55 -10.41
N GLY A 34 29.93 17.97 -9.82
CA GLY A 34 28.64 17.30 -9.95
C GLY A 34 27.47 18.26 -10.04
N LYS A 35 26.26 17.69 -10.03
CA LYS A 35 25.01 18.45 -9.96
C LYS A 35 24.39 18.27 -8.58
N GLU A 36 24.14 19.37 -7.89
CA GLU A 36 23.43 19.37 -6.61
C GLU A 36 22.02 18.82 -6.79
N VAL A 37 21.63 17.86 -5.96
CA VAL A 37 20.25 17.38 -5.92
C VAL A 37 19.49 18.25 -4.92
N PRO A 38 18.46 19.01 -5.34
CA PRO A 38 17.68 19.81 -4.42
C PRO A 38 17.02 18.88 -3.40
N ARG A 39 17.22 19.16 -2.11
CA ARG A 39 16.45 18.49 -1.06
C ARG A 39 15.00 18.89 -1.26
N ILE A 40 14.16 17.93 -1.65
CA ILE A 40 12.72 18.09 -1.61
C ILE A 40 12.37 18.12 -0.13
N VAL A 41 12.46 19.30 0.49
CA VAL A 41 11.79 19.54 1.75
C VAL A 41 10.30 19.54 1.43
N PRO A 42 9.50 18.58 1.94
CA PRO A 42 8.07 18.74 1.89
C PRO A 42 7.75 20.10 2.54
N PRO A 43 6.91 20.93 1.93
CA PRO A 43 6.65 22.27 2.44
C PRO A 43 6.27 22.15 3.92
N SER A 44 7.00 22.89 4.77
CA SER A 44 6.66 23.02 6.18
C SER A 44 5.30 23.71 6.25
N VAL A 45 4.26 22.89 6.37
CA VAL A 45 2.90 23.38 6.59
C VAL A 45 2.91 24.12 7.93
N LYS A 46 2.89 25.45 7.83
CA LYS A 46 2.63 26.33 8.97
C LYS A 46 1.36 25.81 9.64
N SER A 47 1.48 25.51 10.93
CA SER A 47 0.49 24.92 11.81
C SER A 47 -0.74 25.83 11.98
N ALA A 48 -1.56 25.99 10.94
CA ALA A 48 -2.90 26.51 11.07
C ALA A 48 -3.81 25.35 11.52
N ALA A 49 -4.24 25.43 12.77
CA ALA A 49 -5.31 24.65 13.42
C ALA A 49 -5.55 23.24 12.84
N LYS A 50 -5.04 22.22 13.53
CA LYS A 50 -5.36 20.80 13.29
C LYS A 50 -6.89 20.61 13.19
N LYS A 51 -7.45 20.61 11.99
CA LYS A 51 -8.43 19.58 11.66
C LYS A 51 -7.61 18.30 11.62
N LYS A 52 -7.67 17.52 12.71
CA LYS A 52 -7.20 16.15 12.72
C LYS A 52 -7.92 15.46 11.57
N ILE A 53 -7.28 15.36 10.41
CA ILE A 53 -7.59 14.30 9.46
C ILE A 53 -7.06 13.07 10.17
N SER A 54 -7.96 12.42 10.92
CA SER A 54 -7.70 11.13 11.52
C SER A 54 -7.25 10.21 10.41
N THR A 55 -6.03 9.69 10.55
CA THR A 55 -5.56 8.52 9.81
C THR A 55 -6.46 7.29 10.01
N GLU A 56 -7.51 7.39 10.85
CA GLU A 56 -8.60 6.42 10.92
C GLU A 56 -9.43 6.31 9.62
N ASP A 57 -9.48 7.33 8.75
CA ASP A 57 -10.41 7.28 7.61
C ASP A 57 -9.90 6.52 6.38
N ILE A 58 -8.61 6.16 6.35
CA ILE A 58 -8.08 5.27 5.30
C ILE A 58 -8.27 3.81 5.70
N TYR A 59 -8.11 3.48 6.99
CA TYR A 59 -8.41 2.14 7.52
C TYR A 59 -9.93 1.87 7.60
N LYS A 60 -10.74 2.86 7.98
CA LYS A 60 -12.22 2.76 7.98
C LYS A 60 -12.85 2.55 6.60
N LYS A 61 -12.12 2.84 5.50
CA LYS A 61 -12.60 2.54 4.14
C LYS A 61 -12.34 1.10 3.70
N MET A 62 -11.51 0.35 4.43
CA MET A 62 -11.33 -1.09 4.25
C MET A 62 -12.13 -1.93 5.25
N ASP A 63 -12.84 -1.29 6.19
CA ASP A 63 -13.75 -1.94 7.14
C ASP A 63 -15.12 -2.23 6.49
N LYS A 64 -15.05 -2.90 5.36
CA LYS A 64 -16.17 -3.67 4.88
C LYS A 64 -16.23 -4.94 5.73
N GLU A 65 -16.95 -4.85 6.84
CA GLU A 65 -17.17 -5.98 7.74
C GLU A 65 -17.82 -7.11 6.94
N LEU A 66 -17.17 -8.27 6.96
CA LEU A 66 -17.74 -9.47 6.38
C LEU A 66 -18.97 -9.82 7.20
N VAL A 67 -20.12 -9.90 6.53
CA VAL A 67 -21.39 -10.14 7.23
C VAL A 67 -21.31 -11.47 7.97
N PRO A 68 -21.78 -11.56 9.23
CA PRO A 68 -21.91 -12.82 9.93
C PRO A 68 -22.69 -13.85 9.08
N ASP A 69 -22.27 -15.10 9.12
CA ASP A 69 -22.86 -16.21 8.35
C ASP A 69 -22.81 -16.06 6.82
N TRP A 70 -21.79 -15.34 6.31
CA TRP A 70 -21.51 -15.22 4.87
C TRP A 70 -21.45 -16.58 4.16
N ASN A 71 -20.93 -17.60 4.83
CA ASN A 71 -20.84 -18.98 4.35
C ASN A 71 -22.22 -19.57 4.05
N GLN A 72 -23.18 -19.44 4.96
CA GLN A 72 -24.56 -19.91 4.76
C GLN A 72 -25.28 -19.10 3.69
N ARG A 73 -25.12 -17.77 3.69
CA ARG A 73 -25.73 -16.89 2.68
C ARG A 73 -25.30 -17.25 1.26
N ILE A 74 -24.03 -17.58 1.06
CA ILE A 74 -23.50 -18.02 -0.24
C ILE A 74 -24.12 -19.35 -0.65
N LYS A 75 -24.17 -20.30 0.27
CA LYS A 75 -24.79 -21.62 0.05
C LYS A 75 -26.26 -21.51 -0.31
N ASP A 76 -27.02 -20.68 0.41
CA ASP A 76 -28.44 -20.44 0.18
C ASP A 76 -28.69 -19.71 -1.13
N ALA A 77 -27.88 -18.70 -1.47
CA ALA A 77 -27.96 -18.00 -2.74
C ALA A 77 -27.65 -18.93 -3.93
N ARG A 78 -26.68 -19.84 -3.76
CA ARG A 78 -26.37 -20.87 -4.76
C ARG A 78 -27.54 -21.83 -4.95
N MET A 79 -28.12 -22.33 -3.86
CA MET A 79 -29.27 -23.25 -3.90
C MET A 79 -30.51 -22.58 -4.50
N LYS A 80 -30.80 -21.33 -4.13
CA LYS A 80 -31.93 -20.55 -4.68
C LYS A 80 -31.79 -20.32 -6.19
N LYS A 81 -30.55 -20.24 -6.69
CA LYS A 81 -30.25 -20.14 -8.13
C LYS A 81 -30.09 -21.49 -8.82
N ASN A 82 -30.26 -22.62 -8.12
CA ASN A 82 -30.05 -23.98 -8.64
C ASN A 82 -28.68 -24.20 -9.32
N LEU A 83 -27.64 -23.54 -8.81
CA LEU A 83 -26.28 -23.65 -9.36
C LEU A 83 -25.48 -24.74 -8.66
N THR A 84 -24.64 -25.48 -9.39
CA THR A 84 -23.61 -26.33 -8.76
C THR A 84 -22.41 -25.49 -8.31
N ARG A 85 -21.51 -26.06 -7.51
CA ARG A 85 -20.30 -25.35 -7.05
C ARG A 85 -19.33 -25.06 -8.21
N GLU A 86 -19.30 -25.96 -9.19
CA GLU A 86 -18.56 -25.82 -10.45
C GLU A 86 -19.10 -24.64 -11.26
N GLN A 87 -20.42 -24.56 -11.42
CA GLN A 87 -21.06 -23.48 -12.17
C GLN A 87 -20.88 -22.13 -11.48
N LEU A 88 -21.03 -22.09 -10.15
CA LEU A 88 -20.78 -20.86 -9.37
C LEU A 88 -19.30 -20.43 -9.48
N GLY A 89 -18.36 -21.38 -9.35
CA GLY A 89 -16.94 -21.12 -9.53
C GLY A 89 -16.63 -20.56 -10.91
N ALA A 90 -17.19 -21.16 -11.97
CA ALA A 90 -17.00 -20.70 -13.35
C ALA A 90 -17.51 -19.27 -13.58
N LEU A 91 -18.65 -18.90 -12.98
CA LEU A 91 -19.22 -17.55 -13.09
C LEU A 91 -18.40 -16.49 -12.34
N VAL A 92 -17.78 -16.88 -11.23
CA VAL A 92 -17.03 -15.98 -10.34
C VAL A 92 -15.53 -15.96 -10.68
N GLY A 93 -15.07 -16.89 -11.53
CA GLY A 93 -13.65 -17.04 -11.88
C GLY A 93 -12.84 -17.78 -10.82
N GLU A 94 -13.50 -18.58 -9.98
CA GLU A 94 -12.90 -19.28 -8.84
C GLU A 94 -12.95 -20.80 -9.00
N ARG A 95 -11.99 -21.50 -8.38
CA ARG A 95 -11.96 -22.97 -8.41
C ARG A 95 -13.09 -23.53 -7.54
N THR A 96 -13.62 -24.69 -7.94
CA THR A 96 -14.65 -25.45 -7.19
C THR A 96 -14.28 -25.66 -5.72
N VAL A 97 -13.03 -26.04 -5.46
CA VAL A 97 -12.48 -26.26 -4.12
C VAL A 97 -12.49 -24.97 -3.30
N THR A 98 -12.21 -23.82 -3.93
CA THR A 98 -12.28 -22.51 -3.28
C THR A 98 -13.71 -22.22 -2.84
N ILE A 99 -14.70 -22.42 -3.71
CA ILE A 99 -16.12 -22.25 -3.40
C ILE A 99 -16.57 -23.17 -2.26
N ALA A 100 -16.11 -24.42 -2.23
CA ALA A 100 -16.42 -25.34 -1.14
C ALA A 100 -15.86 -24.87 0.21
N LYS A 101 -14.61 -24.40 0.25
CA LYS A 101 -13.98 -23.83 1.46
C LYS A 101 -14.68 -22.56 1.92
N ILE A 102 -15.16 -21.75 0.98
CA ILE A 102 -15.96 -20.55 1.28
C ILE A 102 -17.31 -20.95 1.91
N GLU A 103 -18.06 -21.89 1.32
CA GLU A 103 -19.33 -22.35 1.91
C GLU A 103 -19.17 -23.04 3.27
N ASN A 104 -18.01 -23.65 3.54
CA ASN A 104 -17.71 -24.27 4.83
C ASN A 104 -17.27 -23.26 5.90
N GLY A 105 -16.87 -22.04 5.51
CA GLY A 105 -16.33 -21.03 6.43
C GLY A 105 -14.81 -21.06 6.57
N ASP A 106 -14.12 -22.03 5.94
CA ASP A 106 -12.67 -22.23 6.04
C ASP A 106 -11.88 -21.15 5.29
N LEU A 107 -12.49 -20.53 4.28
CA LEU A 107 -11.84 -19.53 3.44
C LEU A 107 -12.70 -18.29 3.28
N ARG A 108 -12.19 -17.15 3.77
CA ARG A 108 -12.82 -15.84 3.58
C ARG A 108 -12.86 -15.48 2.09
N PRO A 109 -14.02 -15.08 1.54
CA PRO A 109 -14.12 -14.68 0.15
C PRO A 109 -13.32 -13.38 -0.09
N ILE A 110 -12.42 -13.40 -1.07
CA ILE A 110 -11.68 -12.21 -1.50
C ILE A 110 -12.57 -11.19 -2.22
N LEU A 111 -13.71 -11.67 -2.76
CA LEU A 111 -14.73 -10.85 -3.40
C LEU A 111 -15.67 -10.25 -2.34
N CYS A 112 -15.14 -9.26 -1.63
CA CYS A 112 -15.92 -8.37 -0.77
C CYS A 112 -17.03 -7.53 -1.47
N PRO A 113 -17.08 -7.30 -2.81
CA PRO A 113 -18.13 -6.44 -3.38
C PRO A 113 -19.57 -6.92 -3.17
N PHE A 114 -19.80 -8.22 -2.98
CA PHE A 114 -21.14 -8.81 -2.86
C PHE A 114 -21.56 -9.20 -1.44
N PHE A 115 -20.61 -9.32 -0.50
CA PHE A 115 -20.85 -9.93 0.82
C PHE A 115 -20.44 -9.05 2.00
N CYS A 116 -20.01 -7.82 1.71
CA CYS A 116 -19.69 -6.83 2.72
C CYS A 116 -20.84 -5.83 2.86
N ARG A 117 -21.19 -5.47 4.09
CA ARG A 117 -22.19 -4.44 4.39
C ARG A 117 -21.65 -3.04 4.13
#